data_AF-A0A0F9GV33-F1
#
_entry.id   AF-A0A0F9GV33-F1
#
_cell.length_a   1.000
_cell.length_b   1.000
_cell.length_c   1.000
_cell.angle_alpha   90.00
_cell.angle_beta   90.00
_cell.angle_gamma   90.00
#
_symmetry.space_group_name_H-M   'P 1'
#
loop_
_entity.id
_entity.type
_entity.pdbx_description
1 polymer ?
#
loop_
_entity_poly.entity_id
_entity_poly.type
_entity_poly.pdbx_seq_one_letter_code
_entity_poly.pdbx_strand_id
1 'polypeptide(L)'
;MAGKGTSYFTRRSRERQAQFSNPFVYLREDLEQARIRFLEEPTDEEGLYSGVFHRPWVKGKLQNPVICVEQDDSPPTIEGMTDDCPLCASNDAPGMKFFVWVYVYYLLHPHQNPALDKDPQAPKWAAVKVGKGAASATMFRQDVNKVKILLGGPRLKDEIDNAVAAAAENDATLLEADYRFIRHGVPKSSDTRYNFVAIGKSSKLKDEVTKAIDELGDIEEAAIEGTVSFFANPSTAEASEEPEETEEEEQEETEEEASEAAEEVESENKDFATL
;
A
#
# COMPACT_ATOMS: atom_id res chain seq x y z
N MET A 1 -10.83 -35.65 -16.87
CA MET A 1 -10.59 -35.40 -15.43
C MET A 1 -9.33 -34.54 -15.26
N ALA A 2 -9.45 -33.22 -15.36
CA ALA A 2 -8.36 -32.26 -15.11
C ALA A 2 -8.97 -30.89 -14.74
N GLY A 3 -8.20 -29.99 -14.10
CA GLY A 3 -8.56 -28.56 -14.01
C GLY A 3 -8.79 -27.94 -12.62
N LYS A 4 -8.86 -28.71 -11.52
CA LYS A 4 -9.05 -28.12 -10.16
C LYS A 4 -7.76 -27.91 -9.34
N GLY A 5 -6.66 -28.58 -9.67
CA GLY A 5 -5.37 -28.38 -8.97
C GLY A 5 -4.56 -27.18 -9.49
N THR A 6 -4.50 -27.02 -10.82
CA THR A 6 -3.67 -26.00 -11.47
C THR A 6 -4.12 -24.57 -11.18
N SER A 7 -5.43 -24.31 -11.11
CA SER A 7 -5.99 -22.99 -10.77
C SER A 7 -5.62 -22.52 -9.37
N TYR A 8 -5.51 -23.43 -8.40
CA TYR A 8 -5.09 -23.12 -7.04
C TYR A 8 -3.60 -22.79 -6.96
N PHE A 9 -2.76 -23.57 -7.65
CA PHE A 9 -1.32 -23.29 -7.76
C PHE A 9 -1.04 -21.98 -8.52
N THR A 10 -1.73 -21.70 -9.64
CA THR A 10 -1.55 -20.42 -10.35
C THR A 10 -2.10 -19.24 -9.56
N ARG A 11 -3.19 -19.39 -8.78
CA ARG A 11 -3.65 -18.31 -7.87
C ARG A 11 -2.63 -18.04 -6.76
N ARG A 12 -2.11 -19.05 -6.07
CA ARG A 12 -1.02 -18.88 -5.09
C ARG A 12 0.26 -18.32 -5.72
N SER A 13 0.61 -18.74 -6.93
CA SER A 13 1.77 -18.22 -7.66
C SER A 13 1.59 -16.75 -8.00
N ARG A 14 0.39 -16.33 -8.43
CA ARG A 14 0.04 -14.92 -8.68
C ARG A 14 -0.05 -14.09 -7.39
N GLU A 15 -0.56 -14.64 -6.28
CA GLU A 15 -0.55 -13.98 -4.96
C GLU A 15 0.89 -13.77 -4.46
N ARG A 16 1.77 -14.78 -4.57
CA ARG A 16 3.21 -14.63 -4.24
C ARG A 16 3.93 -13.72 -5.23
N GLN A 17 3.68 -13.83 -6.54
CA GLN A 17 4.27 -12.91 -7.54
C GLN A 17 3.87 -11.48 -7.22
N ALA A 18 2.59 -11.15 -7.04
CA ALA A 18 2.17 -9.79 -6.69
C ALA A 18 2.86 -9.24 -5.41
N GLN A 19 3.11 -10.09 -4.39
CA GLN A 19 3.87 -9.70 -3.19
C GLN A 19 5.39 -9.49 -3.43
N PHE A 20 5.96 -10.04 -4.51
CA PHE A 20 7.40 -9.94 -4.82
C PHE A 20 7.73 -9.11 -6.07
N SER A 21 6.76 -8.87 -6.97
CA SER A 21 6.88 -8.18 -8.26
C SER A 21 6.31 -6.78 -8.27
N ASN A 22 5.41 -6.42 -7.34
CA ASN A 22 5.00 -5.02 -7.18
C ASN A 22 6.25 -4.17 -6.86
N PRO A 23 6.57 -3.11 -7.63
CA PRO A 23 7.76 -2.30 -7.38
C PRO A 23 7.65 -1.44 -6.12
N PHE A 24 6.44 -1.19 -5.63
CA PHE A 24 6.19 -0.29 -4.50
C PHE A 24 6.43 -0.94 -3.12
N VAL A 25 6.87 -0.13 -2.16
CA VAL A 25 6.78 -0.44 -0.72
C VAL A 25 5.33 -0.25 -0.30
N TYR A 26 4.69 -1.29 0.23
CA TYR A 26 3.30 -1.20 0.69
C TYR A 26 3.12 -1.80 2.08
N LEU A 27 2.87 -0.92 3.06
CA LEU A 27 2.42 -1.28 4.39
C LEU A 27 0.87 -1.28 4.39
N ARG A 28 0.28 -2.37 4.88
CA ARG A 28 -1.16 -2.70 4.77
C ARG A 28 -1.90 -2.54 6.07
N GLU A 29 -1.32 -3.05 7.16
CA GLU A 29 -1.97 -3.14 8.47
C GLU A 29 -1.47 -2.04 9.43
N ASP A 30 -2.15 -1.84 10.55
CA ASP A 30 -1.70 -0.85 11.54
C ASP A 30 -0.43 -1.34 12.25
N LEU A 31 0.47 -0.42 12.58
CA LEU A 31 1.78 -0.68 13.19
C LEU A 31 2.74 -1.55 12.36
N GLU A 32 2.44 -1.89 11.10
CA GLU A 32 3.44 -2.45 10.18
C GLU A 32 4.63 -1.49 10.00
N GLN A 33 5.84 -2.04 9.89
CA GLN A 33 7.08 -1.26 9.80
C GLN A 33 7.97 -1.80 8.69
N ALA A 34 8.65 -0.93 7.96
CA ALA A 34 9.80 -1.29 7.12
C ALA A 34 11.09 -0.74 7.73
N ARG A 35 12.19 -1.48 7.63
CA ARG A 35 13.53 -0.89 7.68
C ARG A 35 13.95 -0.60 6.24
N ILE A 36 14.10 0.67 5.93
CA ILE A 36 14.49 1.16 4.60
C ILE A 36 15.79 1.95 4.67
N ARG A 37 16.37 2.22 3.51
CA ARG A 37 17.33 3.29 3.26
C ARG A 37 16.90 4.04 2.00
N PHE A 38 17.05 5.36 1.97
CA PHE A 38 16.95 6.12 0.72
C PHE A 38 18.18 5.79 -0.15
N LEU A 39 17.99 5.74 -1.46
CA LEU A 39 19.07 5.43 -2.42
C LEU A 39 19.56 6.67 -3.17
N GLU A 40 18.72 7.70 -3.27
CA GLU A 40 19.01 9.05 -3.76
C GLU A 40 18.56 10.07 -2.70
N GLU A 41 19.05 11.31 -2.77
CA GLU A 41 18.53 12.39 -1.91
C GLU A 41 17.21 12.90 -2.50
N PRO A 42 16.06 12.83 -1.80
CA PRO A 42 14.78 13.24 -2.34
C PRO A 42 14.66 14.76 -2.32
N THR A 43 15.22 15.41 -3.34
CA THR A 43 15.11 16.84 -3.58
C THR A 43 14.15 17.09 -4.74
N ASP A 44 13.68 18.32 -4.91
CA ASP A 44 12.80 18.65 -6.03
C ASP A 44 13.57 18.83 -7.36
N GLU A 45 14.92 18.64 -7.37
CA GLU A 45 15.80 18.69 -8.55
C GLU A 45 16.42 17.32 -8.92
N GLU A 46 16.69 16.46 -7.93
CA GLU A 46 17.23 15.10 -8.09
C GLU A 46 16.53 14.12 -7.11
N GLY A 47 16.40 12.84 -7.49
CA GLY A 47 16.03 11.73 -6.59
C GLY A 47 14.56 11.61 -6.16
N LEU A 48 13.70 12.57 -6.51
CA LEU A 48 12.25 12.49 -6.30
C LEU A 48 11.51 12.91 -7.56
N TYR A 49 10.65 12.02 -8.07
CA TYR A 49 9.69 12.33 -9.12
C TYR A 49 8.30 12.56 -8.52
N SER A 50 7.54 13.52 -9.04
CA SER A 50 6.19 13.82 -8.54
C SER A 50 5.27 14.35 -9.65
N GLY A 51 3.97 14.23 -9.41
CA GLY A 51 2.92 14.68 -10.33
C GLY A 51 1.53 14.31 -9.81
N VAL A 52 0.49 14.52 -10.61
CA VAL A 52 -0.90 14.21 -10.25
C VAL A 52 -1.28 12.83 -10.77
N PHE A 53 -1.55 11.87 -9.86
CA PHE A 53 -1.81 10.48 -10.22
C PHE A 53 -3.15 9.96 -9.70
N HIS A 54 -3.84 9.25 -10.59
CA HIS A 54 -4.92 8.31 -10.32
C HIS A 54 -4.40 7.04 -9.62
N ARG A 55 -5.30 6.32 -8.95
CA ARG A 55 -4.98 5.08 -8.22
C ARG A 55 -6.01 3.97 -8.52
N PRO A 56 -6.12 3.52 -9.79
CA PRO A 56 -7.31 2.80 -10.27
C PRO A 56 -7.60 1.51 -9.49
N TRP A 57 -8.88 1.28 -9.20
CA TRP A 57 -9.35 0.09 -8.48
C TRP A 57 -10.12 -0.86 -9.41
N VAL A 58 -9.39 -1.77 -10.07
CA VAL A 58 -9.95 -2.69 -11.06
C VAL A 58 -10.18 -4.08 -10.43
N LYS A 59 -11.42 -4.58 -10.54
CA LYS A 59 -11.81 -5.96 -10.17
C LYS A 59 -11.34 -6.38 -8.76
N GLY A 60 -11.60 -5.50 -7.79
CA GLY A 60 -11.26 -5.70 -6.37
C GLY A 60 -9.78 -5.49 -6.03
N LYS A 61 -9.01 -4.82 -6.90
CA LYS A 61 -7.58 -4.58 -6.72
C LYS A 61 -7.16 -3.19 -7.17
N LEU A 62 -6.43 -2.52 -6.28
CA LEU A 62 -5.56 -1.39 -6.60
C LEU A 62 -4.54 -1.77 -7.67
N GLN A 63 -4.43 -0.97 -8.73
CA GLN A 63 -3.43 -1.10 -9.80
C GLN A 63 -2.19 -0.23 -9.52
N ASN A 64 -1.23 -0.23 -10.44
CA ASN A 64 -0.16 0.78 -10.46
C ASN A 64 -0.78 2.19 -10.64
N PRO A 65 -0.11 3.27 -10.20
CA PRO A 65 -0.53 4.64 -10.50
C PRO A 65 -0.60 4.90 -12.01
N VAL A 66 -1.48 5.81 -12.41
CA VAL A 66 -1.62 6.33 -13.77
C VAL A 66 -1.65 7.86 -13.66
N ILE A 67 -0.86 8.58 -14.47
CA ILE A 67 -0.83 10.05 -14.40
C ILE A 67 -2.16 10.64 -14.91
N CYS A 68 -2.58 11.77 -14.33
CA CYS A 68 -3.76 12.50 -14.75
C CYS A 68 -3.40 13.53 -15.81
N VAL A 69 -3.84 13.29 -17.04
CA VAL A 69 -3.53 14.13 -18.21
C VAL A 69 -4.16 15.53 -18.14
N GLU A 70 -5.26 15.67 -17.37
CA GLU A 70 -6.02 16.93 -17.21
C GLU A 70 -5.52 17.81 -16.06
N GLN A 71 -4.91 17.23 -15.03
CA GLN A 71 -4.65 17.91 -13.75
C GLN A 71 -3.17 17.99 -13.38
N ASP A 72 -2.29 17.33 -14.13
CA ASP A 72 -0.85 17.59 -14.07
C ASP A 72 -0.52 18.80 -14.96
N ASP A 73 0.30 19.73 -14.48
CA ASP A 73 0.67 20.93 -15.25
C ASP A 73 1.70 20.64 -16.35
N SER A 74 2.35 19.46 -16.36
CA SER A 74 3.34 19.06 -17.38
C SER A 74 3.46 17.52 -17.51
N PRO A 75 2.39 16.79 -17.89
CA PRO A 75 2.43 15.35 -18.03
C PRO A 75 3.31 14.90 -19.23
N PRO A 76 4.02 13.77 -19.12
CA PRO A 76 4.86 13.25 -20.20
C PRO A 76 4.01 12.72 -21.36
N THR A 77 4.38 13.04 -22.60
CA THR A 77 3.65 12.58 -23.81
C THR A 77 3.87 11.09 -24.06
N ILE A 78 2.82 10.28 -23.87
CA ILE A 78 2.84 8.81 -24.03
C ILE A 78 1.97 8.38 -25.23
N GLU A 79 2.37 7.33 -25.95
CA GLU A 79 1.58 6.79 -27.07
C GLU A 79 0.21 6.28 -26.59
N GLY A 80 -0.87 6.70 -27.28
CA GLY A 80 -2.25 6.39 -26.89
C GLY A 80 -2.85 7.32 -25.83
N MET A 81 -2.08 8.30 -25.32
CA MET A 81 -2.57 9.32 -24.40
C MET A 81 -3.43 10.37 -25.14
N THR A 82 -4.48 10.86 -24.47
CA THR A 82 -5.44 11.85 -24.96
C THR A 82 -5.43 13.11 -24.10
N ASP A 83 -5.99 14.22 -24.60
CA ASP A 83 -6.18 15.45 -23.82
C ASP A 83 -7.22 15.27 -22.70
N ASP A 84 -8.30 14.50 -22.96
CA ASP A 84 -9.30 14.08 -21.97
C ASP A 84 -8.79 12.90 -21.13
N CYS A 85 -9.14 12.84 -19.84
CA CYS A 85 -8.76 11.76 -18.93
C CYS A 85 -9.90 10.76 -18.67
N PRO A 86 -9.80 9.49 -19.15
CA PRO A 86 -10.84 8.47 -18.92
C PRO A 86 -11.09 8.14 -17.43
N LEU A 87 -10.11 8.41 -16.57
CA LEU A 87 -10.19 8.15 -15.13
C LEU A 87 -10.92 9.28 -14.38
N CYS A 88 -10.71 10.55 -14.75
CA CYS A 88 -11.55 11.66 -14.29
C CYS A 88 -13.00 11.50 -14.77
N ALA A 89 -13.20 11.13 -16.05
CA ALA A 89 -14.54 10.88 -16.61
C ALA A 89 -15.31 9.75 -15.92
N SER A 90 -14.61 8.76 -15.33
CA SER A 90 -15.19 7.68 -14.53
C SER A 90 -15.27 7.98 -13.02
N ASN A 91 -15.04 9.24 -12.62
CA ASN A 91 -15.07 9.74 -11.23
C ASN A 91 -13.96 9.18 -10.31
N ASP A 92 -12.85 8.64 -10.84
CA ASP A 92 -11.66 8.39 -10.03
C ASP A 92 -10.98 9.72 -9.70
N ALA A 93 -10.90 10.07 -8.41
CA ALA A 93 -10.29 11.31 -7.96
C ALA A 93 -8.75 11.16 -7.90
N PRO A 94 -7.98 11.85 -8.76
CA PRO A 94 -6.53 11.82 -8.71
C PRO A 94 -6.02 12.70 -7.55
N GLY A 95 -4.71 12.78 -7.43
CA GLY A 95 -4.07 13.87 -6.68
C GLY A 95 -2.56 13.70 -6.64
N MET A 96 -1.86 14.71 -6.14
CA MET A 96 -0.40 14.68 -6.01
C MET A 96 0.12 13.38 -5.41
N LYS A 97 1.13 12.79 -6.05
CA LYS A 97 1.96 11.68 -5.57
C LYS A 97 3.43 12.00 -5.79
N PHE A 98 4.29 11.34 -5.03
CA PHE A 98 5.72 11.31 -5.28
C PHE A 98 6.25 9.89 -5.22
N PHE A 99 7.40 9.69 -5.86
CA PHE A 99 8.09 8.42 -6.07
C PHE A 99 9.58 8.64 -5.73
N VAL A 100 10.16 7.76 -4.91
CA VAL A 100 11.59 7.80 -4.55
C VAL A 100 12.15 6.38 -4.40
N TRP A 101 13.39 6.15 -4.85
CA TRP A 101 14.06 4.87 -4.71
C TRP A 101 14.50 4.58 -3.27
N VAL A 102 14.10 3.42 -2.75
CA VAL A 102 14.45 2.96 -1.40
C VAL A 102 14.87 1.49 -1.38
N TYR A 103 15.89 1.17 -0.59
CA TYR A 103 16.27 -0.21 -0.31
C TYR A 103 15.50 -0.73 0.89
N VAL A 104 14.66 -1.74 0.71
CA VAL A 104 13.93 -2.39 1.82
C VAL A 104 14.74 -3.60 2.30
N TYR A 105 15.27 -3.53 3.52
CA TYR A 105 15.93 -4.67 4.16
C TYR A 105 14.89 -5.72 4.58
N TYR A 106 13.88 -5.30 5.34
CA TYR A 106 12.83 -6.17 5.85
C TYR A 106 11.55 -5.38 6.19
N LEU A 107 10.44 -6.10 6.21
CA LEU A 107 9.17 -5.68 6.79
C LEU A 107 8.96 -6.36 8.15
N LEU A 108 8.22 -5.71 9.04
CA LEU A 108 7.77 -6.20 10.34
C LEU A 108 6.24 -6.13 10.38
N HIS A 109 5.61 -7.30 10.51
CA HIS A 109 4.16 -7.45 10.52
C HIS A 109 3.65 -7.67 11.96
N PRO A 110 2.49 -7.11 12.35
CA PRO A 110 1.87 -7.40 13.64
C PRO A 110 1.36 -8.85 13.72
N HIS A 111 1.09 -9.45 12.56
CA HIS A 111 0.58 -10.81 12.41
C HIS A 111 1.55 -11.69 11.61
N GLN A 112 1.45 -13.00 11.82
CA GLN A 112 2.26 -13.99 11.12
C GLN A 112 1.79 -14.15 9.66
N ASN A 113 2.62 -14.70 8.78
CA ASN A 113 2.37 -14.80 7.34
C ASN A 113 0.95 -15.34 7.01
N PRO A 114 0.04 -14.51 6.45
CA PRO A 114 -1.35 -14.90 6.18
C PRO A 114 -1.47 -15.90 5.01
N ALA A 115 -0.36 -16.26 4.36
CA ALA A 115 -0.32 -17.43 3.51
C ALA A 115 -0.56 -18.72 4.32
N LEU A 116 -0.15 -18.80 5.60
CA LEU A 116 -0.24 -20.01 6.43
C LEU A 116 -1.67 -20.51 6.62
N ASP A 117 -2.64 -19.61 6.77
CA ASP A 117 -4.06 -19.93 6.95
C ASP A 117 -4.63 -20.70 5.75
N LYS A 118 -4.05 -20.44 4.56
CA LYS A 118 -4.34 -21.15 3.30
C LYS A 118 -3.33 -22.26 3.01
N ASP A 119 -2.16 -22.26 3.65
CA ASP A 119 -0.96 -23.02 3.26
C ASP A 119 -0.06 -23.35 4.47
N PRO A 120 -0.31 -24.44 5.21
CA PRO A 120 0.52 -24.84 6.35
C PRO A 120 2.01 -25.11 6.03
N GLN A 121 2.38 -25.16 4.74
CA GLN A 121 3.74 -25.31 4.22
C GLN A 121 4.35 -23.99 3.70
N ALA A 122 3.67 -22.85 3.85
CA ALA A 122 4.26 -21.54 3.55
C ALA A 122 5.39 -21.19 4.53
N PRO A 123 6.40 -20.42 4.10
CA PRO A 123 7.48 -20.00 4.98
C PRO A 123 6.96 -19.11 6.11
N LYS A 124 7.24 -19.49 7.36
CA LYS A 124 6.95 -18.67 8.54
C LYS A 124 7.93 -17.50 8.62
N TRP A 125 7.41 -16.31 8.87
CA TRP A 125 8.21 -15.12 9.20
C TRP A 125 8.80 -15.24 10.60
N ALA A 126 10.00 -14.71 10.79
CA ALA A 126 10.76 -14.85 12.04
C ALA A 126 10.19 -13.93 13.13
N ALA A 127 9.84 -14.48 14.29
CA ALA A 127 9.36 -13.69 15.42
C ALA A 127 10.51 -12.86 16.03
N VAL A 128 10.33 -11.55 16.16
CA VAL A 128 11.30 -10.60 16.72
C VAL A 128 10.63 -9.69 17.74
N LYS A 129 11.35 -9.30 18.80
CA LYS A 129 10.87 -8.28 19.74
C LYS A 129 11.26 -6.88 19.27
N VAL A 130 10.31 -5.96 19.33
CA VAL A 130 10.43 -4.57 18.84
C VAL A 130 9.99 -3.63 19.95
N GLY A 131 10.73 -2.54 20.17
CA GLY A 131 10.49 -1.61 21.29
C GLY A 131 11.39 -1.89 22.51
N LYS A 132 11.11 -1.24 23.64
CA LYS A 132 11.87 -1.37 24.89
C LYS A 132 10.91 -1.44 26.09
N GLY A 133 11.29 -2.19 27.13
CA GLY A 133 10.53 -2.28 28.38
C GLY A 133 9.10 -2.81 28.18
N ALA A 134 8.14 -2.26 28.94
CA ALA A 134 6.73 -2.65 28.86
C ALA A 134 6.08 -2.39 27.48
N ALA A 135 6.63 -1.49 26.68
CA ALA A 135 6.19 -1.19 25.31
C ALA A 135 6.85 -2.09 24.26
N SER A 136 7.43 -3.24 24.64
CA SER A 136 8.00 -4.19 23.67
C SER A 136 6.94 -5.16 23.14
N ALA A 137 6.70 -5.14 21.83
CA ALA A 137 5.80 -6.05 21.13
C ALA A 137 6.59 -7.16 20.40
N THR A 138 5.94 -8.31 20.17
CA THR A 138 6.44 -9.32 19.23
C THR A 138 5.87 -9.01 17.84
N MET A 139 6.74 -8.90 16.84
CA MET A 139 6.38 -8.74 15.43
C MET A 139 7.00 -9.86 14.60
N PHE A 140 6.53 -10.03 13.37
CA PHE A 140 6.98 -11.07 12.46
C PHE A 140 7.75 -10.47 11.28
N ARG A 141 9.03 -10.81 11.18
CA ARG A 141 9.95 -10.26 10.18
C ARG A 141 9.88 -11.04 8.86
N GLN A 142 9.54 -10.33 7.79
CA GLN A 142 9.76 -10.75 6.41
C GLN A 142 11.03 -10.06 5.89
N ASP A 143 12.09 -10.81 5.63
CA ASP A 143 13.25 -10.29 4.90
C ASP A 143 12.89 -10.03 3.43
N VAL A 144 13.37 -8.90 2.91
CA VAL A 144 13.07 -8.42 1.55
C VAL A 144 14.38 -8.24 0.76
N ASN A 145 15.31 -7.45 1.29
CA ASN A 145 16.63 -7.12 0.73
C ASN A 145 16.59 -6.79 -0.77
N LYS A 146 15.79 -5.79 -1.15
CA LYS A 146 15.59 -5.34 -2.54
C LYS A 146 15.34 -3.83 -2.64
N VAL A 147 15.70 -3.26 -3.79
CA VAL A 147 15.19 -1.97 -4.26
C VAL A 147 13.67 -2.03 -4.42
N LYS A 148 13.00 -0.93 -4.03
CA LYS A 148 11.58 -0.65 -4.19
C LYS A 148 11.37 0.85 -4.36
N ILE A 149 10.22 1.22 -4.91
CA ILE A 149 9.76 2.62 -4.94
C ILE A 149 8.94 2.87 -3.67
N LEU A 150 9.28 3.91 -2.92
CA LEU A 150 8.36 4.47 -1.93
C LEU A 150 7.40 5.42 -2.66
N LEU A 151 6.10 5.17 -2.51
CA LEU A 151 5.03 5.96 -3.11
C LEU A 151 4.22 6.66 -2.02
N GLY A 152 4.18 7.99 -2.06
CA GLY A 152 3.43 8.82 -1.10
C GLY A 152 2.55 9.88 -1.77
N GLY A 153 1.94 10.72 -0.94
CA GLY A 153 1.27 11.98 -1.34
C GLY A 153 1.72 13.12 -0.42
N PRO A 154 1.17 14.35 -0.52
CA PRO A 154 1.72 15.55 0.12
C PRO A 154 2.09 15.38 1.61
N ARG A 155 1.16 14.91 2.44
CA ARG A 155 1.42 14.62 3.87
C ARG A 155 2.64 13.73 4.16
N LEU A 156 3.01 12.86 3.22
CA LEU A 156 4.18 12.00 3.36
C LEU A 156 5.45 12.62 2.79
N LYS A 157 5.36 13.57 1.84
CA LYS A 157 6.48 14.43 1.46
C LYS A 157 6.79 15.37 2.62
N ASP A 158 5.78 15.98 3.25
CA ASP A 158 5.94 16.79 4.47
C ASP A 158 6.75 16.04 5.56
N GLU A 159 6.42 14.76 5.84
CA GLU A 159 7.15 13.93 6.82
C GLU A 159 8.57 13.54 6.37
N ILE A 160 8.84 13.44 5.06
CA ILE A 160 10.20 13.22 4.53
C ILE A 160 11.01 14.51 4.60
N ASP A 161 10.46 15.64 4.15
CA ASP A 161 11.14 16.94 4.12
C ASP A 161 11.48 17.42 5.54
N ASN A 162 10.59 17.16 6.52
CA ASN A 162 10.90 17.34 7.95
C ASN A 162 12.05 16.42 8.43
N ALA A 163 12.12 15.18 7.93
CA ALA A 163 13.22 14.25 8.23
C ALA A 163 14.54 14.62 7.52
N VAL A 164 14.49 15.27 6.34
CA VAL A 164 15.66 15.89 5.68
C VAL A 164 16.18 17.02 6.56
N ALA A 165 15.31 17.96 6.96
CA ALA A 165 15.69 19.11 7.78
C ALA A 165 16.32 18.67 9.12
N ALA A 166 15.69 17.74 9.83
CA ALA A 166 16.21 17.21 11.09
C ALA A 166 17.52 16.40 10.92
N ALA A 167 17.78 15.81 9.75
CA ALA A 167 19.07 15.20 9.44
C ALA A 167 20.15 16.25 9.18
N ALA A 168 19.83 17.28 8.40
CA ALA A 168 20.74 18.38 8.07
C ALA A 168 21.20 19.17 9.32
N GLU A 169 20.31 19.37 10.31
CA GLU A 169 20.67 19.94 11.63
C GLU A 169 21.73 19.14 12.41
N ASN A 170 22.00 17.90 12.01
CA ASN A 170 22.95 16.97 12.64
C ASN A 170 24.11 16.57 11.70
N ASP A 171 24.42 17.43 10.72
CA ASP A 171 25.42 17.20 9.65
C ASP A 171 25.20 15.84 8.93
N ALA A 172 23.95 15.42 8.74
CA ALA A 172 23.58 14.11 8.20
C ALA A 172 22.68 14.22 6.96
N THR A 173 22.86 13.34 5.98
CA THR A 173 21.93 13.22 4.84
C THR A 173 21.07 11.96 4.95
N LEU A 174 19.95 11.91 4.22
CA LEU A 174 19.07 10.73 4.21
C LEU A 174 19.77 9.47 3.66
N LEU A 175 20.88 9.63 2.92
CA LEU A 175 21.70 8.52 2.42
C LEU A 175 22.62 7.93 3.47
N GLU A 176 22.90 8.62 4.58
CA GLU A 176 23.78 8.14 5.64
C GLU A 176 23.08 7.23 6.68
N ALA A 177 21.78 7.44 6.92
CA ALA A 177 21.03 6.72 7.94
C ALA A 177 20.12 5.62 7.38
N ASP A 178 19.88 4.59 8.19
CA ASP A 178 18.73 3.69 7.95
C ASP A 178 17.49 4.26 8.62
N TYR A 179 16.34 4.14 7.97
CA TYR A 179 15.06 4.65 8.45
C TYR A 179 14.12 3.52 8.82
N ARG A 180 13.37 3.75 9.89
CA ARG A 180 12.18 2.98 10.21
C ARG A 180 10.97 3.74 9.71
N PHE A 181 10.34 3.20 8.67
CA PHE A 181 9.08 3.68 8.13
C PHE A 181 7.95 2.90 8.81
N ILE A 182 7.06 3.58 9.54
CA ILE A 182 5.97 2.95 10.30
C ILE A 182 4.63 3.42 9.75
N ARG A 183 3.70 2.51 9.44
CA ARG A 183 2.30 2.86 9.14
C ARG A 183 1.51 3.01 10.44
N HIS A 184 0.81 4.14 10.56
CA HIS A 184 -0.22 4.37 11.57
C HIS A 184 -1.54 4.67 10.86
N GLY A 185 -2.57 3.88 11.08
CA GLY A 185 -3.86 4.13 10.43
C GLY A 185 -4.93 3.15 10.87
N VAL A 186 -6.07 3.72 11.30
CA VAL A 186 -7.22 2.99 11.82
C VAL A 186 -7.58 1.82 10.89
N PRO A 187 -7.79 0.59 11.40
CA PRO A 187 -8.19 -0.54 10.57
C PRO A 187 -9.40 -0.21 9.70
N LYS A 188 -9.30 -0.49 8.39
CA LYS A 188 -10.28 -0.15 7.35
C LYS A 188 -10.46 1.35 7.03
N SER A 189 -9.60 2.24 7.52
CA SER A 189 -9.57 3.66 7.12
C SER A 189 -8.57 3.96 6.00
N SER A 190 -8.90 4.95 5.18
CA SER A 190 -7.98 5.60 4.22
C SER A 190 -7.10 6.68 4.85
N ASP A 191 -7.46 7.23 6.03
CA ASP A 191 -6.61 8.14 6.80
C ASP A 191 -5.43 7.35 7.39
N THR A 192 -4.38 7.25 6.57
CA THR A 192 -3.11 6.63 6.90
C THR A 192 -2.06 7.71 7.06
N ARG A 193 -1.37 7.67 8.19
CA ARG A 193 -0.17 8.46 8.48
C ARG A 193 1.02 7.50 8.46
N TYR A 194 2.19 8.03 8.18
CA TYR A 194 3.41 7.25 8.30
C TYR A 194 4.48 8.11 8.94
N ASN A 195 5.25 7.50 9.84
CA ASN A 195 6.30 8.18 10.57
C ASN A 195 7.65 7.64 10.10
N PHE A 196 8.60 8.54 9.81
CA PHE A 196 10.00 8.18 9.61
C PHE A 196 10.79 8.39 10.90
N VAL A 197 11.50 7.34 11.34
CA VAL A 197 12.40 7.43 12.50
C VAL A 197 13.78 6.96 12.07
N ALA A 198 14.74 7.89 12.03
CA ALA A 198 16.14 7.56 11.78
C ALA A 198 16.66 6.60 12.87
N ILE A 199 17.33 5.52 12.44
CA ILE A 199 17.92 4.51 13.34
C ILE A 199 19.35 4.92 13.76
N GLY A 200 19.93 5.91 13.05
CA GLY A 200 21.28 6.44 13.24
C GLY A 200 22.12 6.34 11.95
N LYS A 201 23.21 7.10 11.87
CA LYS A 201 24.18 7.01 10.76
C LYS A 201 24.76 5.59 10.68
N SER A 202 24.81 5.00 9.48
CA SER A 202 25.53 3.75 9.22
C SER A 202 26.97 4.08 8.81
N SER A 203 27.95 3.65 9.60
CA SER A 203 29.37 3.93 9.38
C SER A 203 29.98 3.25 8.15
N LYS A 204 29.25 2.35 7.50
CA LYS A 204 29.52 1.83 6.15
C LYS A 204 28.19 1.55 5.45
N LEU A 205 28.12 1.77 4.15
CA LEU A 205 27.15 1.07 3.30
C LEU A 205 27.48 -0.42 3.28
N LYS A 206 26.45 -1.25 3.14
CA LYS A 206 26.67 -2.66 2.85
C LYS A 206 26.82 -2.86 1.34
N ASP A 207 27.53 -3.91 0.96
CA ASP A 207 27.88 -4.16 -0.43
C ASP A 207 26.63 -4.45 -1.29
N GLU A 208 25.56 -5.05 -0.72
CA GLU A 208 24.28 -5.24 -1.42
C GLU A 208 23.43 -3.96 -1.58
N VAL A 209 23.83 -2.86 -0.92
CA VAL A 209 23.21 -1.53 -1.00
C VAL A 209 24.01 -0.64 -1.94
N THR A 210 25.34 -0.67 -1.90
CA THR A 210 26.20 0.01 -2.89
C THR A 210 25.84 -0.44 -4.31
N LYS A 211 25.80 -1.76 -4.55
CA LYS A 211 25.37 -2.31 -5.84
C LYS A 211 23.96 -1.90 -6.25
N ALA A 212 23.07 -1.65 -5.28
CA ALA A 212 21.71 -1.21 -5.54
C ALA A 212 21.62 0.27 -5.93
N ILE A 213 22.62 1.09 -5.59
CA ILE A 213 22.80 2.47 -6.08
C ILE A 213 23.44 2.43 -7.49
N ASP A 214 24.47 1.61 -7.67
CA ASP A 214 25.18 1.43 -8.96
C ASP A 214 24.27 0.87 -10.10
N GLU A 215 23.13 0.29 -9.75
CA GLU A 215 22.16 -0.34 -10.67
C GLU A 215 20.76 0.34 -10.66
N LEU A 216 20.66 1.59 -10.20
CA LEU A 216 19.42 2.36 -10.33
C LEU A 216 19.08 2.65 -11.80
N GLY A 217 17.80 2.56 -12.12
CA GLY A 217 17.20 3.11 -13.34
C GLY A 217 16.42 4.39 -13.02
N ASP A 218 15.94 5.07 -14.05
CA ASP A 218 15.20 6.32 -13.87
C ASP A 218 13.93 6.13 -13.02
N ILE A 219 13.72 7.03 -12.06
CA ILE A 219 12.54 7.03 -11.19
C ILE A 219 11.28 7.53 -11.93
N GLU A 220 11.43 8.36 -12.96
CA GLU A 220 10.34 8.77 -13.84
C GLU A 220 9.85 7.59 -14.68
N GLU A 221 10.75 6.91 -15.42
CA GLU A 221 10.41 5.71 -16.22
C GLU A 221 9.67 4.66 -15.37
N ALA A 222 10.16 4.42 -14.15
CA ALA A 222 9.58 3.45 -13.22
C ALA A 222 8.26 3.92 -12.57
N ALA A 223 8.01 5.23 -12.47
CA ALA A 223 6.74 5.78 -12.01
C ALA A 223 5.66 5.74 -13.11
N ILE A 224 6.04 6.01 -14.38
CA ILE A 224 5.12 6.03 -15.52
C ILE A 224 4.85 4.66 -16.14
N GLU A 225 5.53 3.58 -15.71
CA GLU A 225 5.26 2.19 -16.15
C GLU A 225 3.76 1.84 -16.09
N GLY A 226 3.05 2.30 -15.04
CA GLY A 226 1.61 2.13 -14.89
C GLY A 226 0.80 2.91 -15.93
N THR A 227 1.18 4.16 -16.21
CA THR A 227 0.60 5.02 -17.24
C THR A 227 0.78 4.41 -18.64
N VAL A 228 2.00 4.00 -18.99
CA VAL A 228 2.31 3.35 -20.27
C VAL A 228 1.52 2.05 -20.43
N SER A 229 1.45 1.24 -19.37
CA SER A 229 0.67 -0.02 -19.37
C SER A 229 -0.83 0.21 -19.59
N PHE A 230 -1.37 1.32 -19.08
CA PHE A 230 -2.78 1.71 -19.22
C PHE A 230 -3.12 2.17 -20.63
N PHE A 231 -2.44 3.20 -21.15
CA PHE A 231 -2.75 3.76 -22.47
C PHE A 231 -2.37 2.83 -23.63
N ALA A 232 -1.35 1.98 -23.49
CA ALA A 232 -1.02 0.96 -24.49
C ALA A 232 -2.01 -0.23 -24.53
N ASN A 233 -2.92 -0.37 -23.54
CA ASN A 233 -3.89 -1.47 -23.46
C ASN A 233 -5.32 -0.98 -23.17
N PRO A 234 -5.94 -0.19 -24.08
CA PRO A 234 -7.24 0.47 -23.84
C PRO A 234 -8.40 -0.51 -23.57
N SER A 235 -8.30 -1.77 -24.02
CA SER A 235 -9.28 -2.84 -23.73
C SER A 235 -9.39 -3.24 -22.25
N THR A 236 -8.63 -2.57 -21.36
CA THR A 236 -8.78 -2.70 -19.90
C THR A 236 -9.76 -1.69 -19.30
N ALA A 237 -10.09 -0.61 -20.02
CA ALA A 237 -11.06 0.42 -19.61
C ALA A 237 -12.49 0.09 -20.11
N GLU A 238 -12.63 -0.32 -21.37
CA GLU A 238 -13.92 -0.61 -22.00
C GLU A 238 -14.33 -2.09 -21.85
N ALA A 239 -14.81 -2.47 -20.67
CA ALA A 239 -15.47 -3.75 -20.42
C ALA A 239 -16.42 -3.70 -19.21
N SER A 240 -17.32 -2.72 -19.20
CA SER A 240 -18.37 -2.52 -18.19
C SER A 240 -19.78 -2.47 -18.81
N GLU A 241 -20.02 -3.31 -19.82
CA GLU A 241 -21.39 -3.72 -20.14
C GLU A 241 -21.80 -4.80 -19.12
N GLU A 242 -22.67 -4.42 -18.19
CA GLU A 242 -23.46 -5.39 -17.43
C GLU A 242 -24.46 -6.06 -18.41
N PRO A 243 -24.67 -7.38 -18.35
CA PRO A 243 -25.87 -7.94 -18.94
C PRO A 243 -27.06 -7.49 -18.09
N GLU A 244 -28.00 -6.77 -18.70
CA GLU A 244 -29.26 -6.39 -18.05
C GLU A 244 -29.99 -7.65 -17.56
N GLU A 245 -30.08 -7.85 -16.24
CA GLU A 245 -31.08 -8.76 -15.68
C GLU A 245 -32.43 -8.05 -15.79
N THR A 246 -33.17 -8.35 -16.85
CA THR A 246 -34.51 -7.81 -17.11
C THR A 246 -35.46 -8.15 -15.96
N GLU A 247 -36.02 -7.12 -15.34
CA GLU A 247 -37.20 -7.25 -14.49
C GLU A 247 -38.38 -7.72 -15.36
N GLU A 248 -38.94 -8.90 -15.06
CA GLU A 248 -40.36 -9.16 -15.28
C GLU A 248 -41.02 -9.29 -13.90
N GLU A 249 -41.99 -8.41 -13.66
CA GLU A 249 -42.77 -8.37 -12.42
C GLU A 249 -43.77 -9.54 -12.39
N GLU A 250 -43.97 -10.15 -11.22
CA GLU A 250 -45.30 -10.68 -10.87
C GLU A 250 -45.54 -10.48 -9.37
N GLN A 251 -46.22 -9.37 -9.03
CA GLN A 251 -46.84 -9.18 -7.72
C GLN A 251 -48.18 -9.90 -7.69
N GLU A 252 -48.46 -10.66 -6.64
CA GLU A 252 -49.82 -10.74 -6.10
C GLU A 252 -49.76 -10.83 -4.57
N GLU A 253 -50.46 -9.92 -3.89
CA GLU A 253 -50.52 -9.84 -2.43
C GLU A 253 -51.57 -10.82 -1.87
N THR A 254 -51.37 -11.31 -0.64
CA THR A 254 -52.53 -11.53 0.26
C THR A 254 -52.14 -11.46 1.75
N GLU A 255 -53.03 -10.83 2.53
CA GLU A 255 -53.17 -10.87 4.00
C GLU A 255 -53.54 -12.31 4.48
N GLU A 256 -53.61 -12.71 5.77
CA GLU A 256 -53.59 -12.05 7.09
C GLU A 256 -52.46 -12.71 7.97
N GLU A 257 -52.34 -12.70 9.31
CA GLU A 257 -53.20 -12.38 10.46
C GLU A 257 -52.34 -11.76 11.61
N ALA A 258 -52.54 -12.14 12.89
CA ALA A 258 -51.87 -11.61 14.09
C ALA A 258 -50.99 -12.70 14.79
N SER A 259 -50.38 -12.55 15.98
CA SER A 259 -50.59 -11.60 17.09
C SER A 259 -49.37 -11.42 18.03
N GLU A 260 -49.28 -10.21 18.64
CA GLU A 260 -48.90 -9.84 20.03
C GLU A 260 -47.72 -10.57 20.75
N ALA A 261 -46.65 -9.90 21.22
CA ALA A 261 -46.52 -8.93 22.35
C ALA A 261 -46.66 -9.58 23.76
N ALA A 262 -45.97 -9.18 24.85
CA ALA A 262 -44.96 -8.15 25.16
C ALA A 262 -43.86 -8.79 26.08
N GLU A 263 -42.64 -8.28 26.29
CA GLU A 263 -42.16 -7.09 27.05
C GLU A 263 -42.36 -7.11 28.59
N GLU A 264 -41.64 -6.23 29.31
CA GLU A 264 -41.35 -6.19 30.76
C GLU A 264 -40.37 -7.29 31.28
N VAL A 265 -39.20 -7.06 31.93
CA VAL A 265 -38.49 -5.95 32.63
C VAL A 265 -38.50 -6.06 34.18
N GLU A 266 -37.30 -5.89 34.77
CA GLU A 266 -36.96 -5.77 36.21
C GLU A 266 -37.25 -6.98 37.14
N SER A 267 -36.37 -7.30 38.10
CA SER A 267 -35.98 -6.40 39.20
C SER A 267 -34.67 -6.76 39.93
N GLU A 268 -34.22 -5.82 40.76
CA GLU A 268 -32.96 -5.77 41.52
C GLU A 268 -32.72 -6.94 42.51
N ASN A 269 -31.47 -7.11 42.99
CA ASN A 269 -31.11 -6.68 44.36
C ASN A 269 -29.59 -6.75 44.68
N LYS A 270 -29.06 -5.58 45.11
CA LYS A 270 -28.11 -5.31 46.20
C LYS A 270 -26.72 -5.98 46.30
N ASP A 271 -25.73 -5.08 46.41
CA ASP A 271 -24.73 -4.97 47.48
C ASP A 271 -24.02 -6.23 48.04
N PHE A 272 -22.69 -6.24 47.93
CA PHE A 272 -21.85 -6.26 49.14
C PHE A 272 -20.57 -5.44 48.93
N ALA A 273 -20.00 -4.92 50.03
CA ALA A 273 -19.07 -3.79 50.00
C ALA A 273 -17.61 -4.11 50.40
N THR A 274 -16.70 -3.23 49.97
CA THR A 274 -15.40 -2.85 50.59
C THR A 274 -14.53 -3.93 51.23
N LEU A 275 -13.32 -4.13 50.67
CA LEU A 275 -12.12 -3.40 51.12
C LEU A 275 -10.99 -3.44 50.08
#